data_AF-A0A8T8WB37-F1
#
_entry.id   AF-A0A8T8WB37-F1
#
_cell.length_a   1.000
_cell.length_b   1.000
_cell.length_c   1.000
_cell.angle_alpha   90.00
_cell.angle_beta   90.00
_cell.angle_gamma   90.00
#
_symmetry.space_group_name_H-M   'P 1'
#
loop_
_entity.id
_entity.type
_entity.pdbx_description
1 polymer ?
#
loop_
_entity_poly.entity_id
_entity_poly.type
_entity_poly.pdbx_seq_one_letter_code
_entity_poly.pdbx_strand_id
1 'polypeptide(L)' 'MSTKRDIRLIETDDGEFAAVDEESGVTGTGETREEALSNLDALDLEREDK' A
#
# COMPACT_ATOMS: atom_id res chain seq x y z
N MET A 1 -9.05 18.83 -3.03
CA MET A 1 -8.09 18.28 -4.01
C MET A 1 -8.15 16.78 -3.87
N SER A 2 -8.52 16.02 -4.90
CA SER A 2 -8.42 14.56 -4.83
C SER A 2 -6.95 14.21 -5.04
N THR A 3 -6.24 13.94 -3.95
CA THR A 3 -4.89 13.36 -4.01
C THR A 3 -5.03 12.00 -4.66
N LYS A 4 -4.76 11.92 -5.96
CA LYS A 4 -4.65 10.64 -6.65
C LYS A 4 -3.26 10.13 -6.32
N ARG A 5 -3.19 9.10 -5.48
CA ARG A 5 -1.95 8.37 -5.22
C ARG A 5 -1.79 7.31 -6.31
N ASP A 6 -0.61 7.25 -6.92
CA ASP A 6 -0.25 6.19 -7.85
C ASP A 6 0.27 4.99 -7.05
N ILE A 7 -0.63 4.04 -6.81
CA ILE A 7 -0.33 2.82 -6.04
C ILE A 7 -0.20 1.64 -7.01
N ARG A 8 0.95 0.97 -6.99
CA ARG A 8 1.19 -0.26 -7.75
C ARG A 8 0.77 -1.47 -6.93
N LEU A 9 0.00 -2.35 -7.56
CA LEU A 9 -0.41 -3.61 -6.97
C LEU A 9 0.28 -4.78 -7.68
N ILE A 10 0.94 -5.63 -6.90
CA ILE A 10 1.72 -6.77 -7.38
C ILE A 10 1.18 -8.02 -6.68
N GLU A 11 0.80 -9.05 -7.45
CA GLU A 11 0.46 -10.37 -6.92
C GLU A 11 1.74 -11.20 -6.85
N THR A 12 2.02 -11.79 -5.69
CA THR A 12 3.20 -12.62 -5.46
C THR A 12 2.92 -14.08 -5.85
N ASP A 13 3.97 -14.86 -6.03
CA ASP A 13 3.86 -16.30 -6.34
C ASP A 13 3.22 -17.10 -5.18
N ASP A 14 3.31 -16.57 -3.96
CA ASP A 14 2.65 -17.09 -2.75
C ASP A 14 1.14 -16.82 -2.73
N GLY A 15 0.62 -16.04 -3.68
CA GLY A 15 -0.79 -15.65 -3.77
C GLY A 15 -1.16 -14.44 -2.91
N GLU A 16 -0.17 -13.77 -2.33
CA GLU A 16 -0.36 -12.52 -1.59
C GLU A 16 -0.33 -11.31 -2.53
N PHE A 17 -0.84 -10.18 -2.06
CA PHE A 17 -0.78 -8.90 -2.76
C PHE A 17 0.15 -7.94 -2.04
N ALA A 18 0.95 -7.23 -2.82
CA ALA A 18 1.78 -6.13 -2.38
C ALA A 18 1.30 -4.84 -3.05
N ALA A 19 0.85 -3.88 -2.25
CA ALA A 19 0.56 -2.52 -2.64
C ALA A 19 1.78 -1.65 -2.34
N VAL A 20 2.24 -0.89 -3.33
CA VAL A 20 3.42 -0.02 -3.24
C VAL A 20 3.00 1.39 -3.64
N ASP A 21 3.18 2.34 -2.75
CA ASP A 21 2.96 3.75 -3.03
C ASP A 21 4.27 4.39 -3.52
N GLU A 22 4.30 4.83 -4.78
CA GLU A 22 5.50 5.43 -5.38
C GLU A 22 5.79 6.84 -4.85
N GLU A 23 4.83 7.50 -4.19
CA GLU A 23 4.95 8.86 -3.69
C GLU A 23 5.55 8.89 -2.26
N SER A 24 5.00 8.09 -1.35
CA SER A 24 5.43 7.95 0.04
C SER A 24 6.56 6.93 0.22
N GLY A 25 6.75 6.02 -0.74
CA GLY A 25 7.72 4.93 -0.67
C GLY A 25 7.35 3.87 0.37
N VAL A 26 6.06 3.71 0.64
CA VAL A 26 5.50 2.75 1.59
C VAL A 26 4.99 1.52 0.84
N THR A 27 5.19 0.35 1.43
CA THR A 27 4.71 -0.92 0.88
C THR A 27 3.87 -1.65 1.91
N GLY A 28 2.61 -1.90 1.58
CA GLY A 28 1.71 -2.77 2.34
C GLY A 28 1.53 -4.11 1.65
N THR A 29 1.62 -5.20 2.40
CA THR A 29 1.37 -6.56 1.90
C THR A 29 0.13 -7.14 2.57
N GLY A 30 -0.57 -8.07 1.92
CA GLY A 30 -1.72 -8.77 2.51
C GLY A 30 -2.22 -9.91 1.65
N GLU A 31 -3.09 -10.77 2.20
CA GLU A 31 -3.66 -11.94 1.51
C GLU A 31 -4.59 -11.53 0.36
N THR A 32 -5.11 -10.31 0.38
CA THR A 32 -5.99 -9.77 -0.66
C THR A 32 -5.57 -8.36 -1.06
N ARG A 33 -6.05 -7.92 -2.23
CA ARG A 33 -5.81 -6.56 -2.76
C ARG A 33 -6.23 -5.48 -1.76
N GLU A 34 -7.39 -5.65 -1.14
CA GLU A 34 -7.95 -4.71 -0.16
C GLU A 34 -7.11 -4.68 1.11
N GLU A 35 -6.64 -5.84 1.58
CA GLU A 35 -5.79 -5.93 2.76
C GLU A 35 -4.42 -5.29 2.53
N ALA A 36 -3.80 -5.55 1.38
CA ALA A 36 -2.54 -4.91 1.00
C ALA A 36 -2.66 -3.38 0.96
N LEU A 37 -3.78 -2.86 0.42
CA LEU A 37 -4.09 -1.42 0.41
C LEU A 37 -4.36 -0.87 1.81
N SER A 38 -5.13 -1.58 2.63
CA SER A 38 -5.43 -1.14 4.01
C SER A 38 -4.16 -1.10 4.87
N ASN A 39 -3.25 -2.06 4.68
CA ASN A 39 -1.96 -2.08 5.36
C ASN A 39 -1.05 -0.95 4.86
N LEU A 40 -1.07 -0.67 3.56
CA LEU A 40 -0.35 0.48 2.99
C LEU A 40 -0.87 1.81 3.56
N ASP A 41 -2.19 2.04 3.61
CA ASP A 41 -2.76 3.25 4.19
C ASP A 41 -2.45 3.36 5.69
N ALA A 42 -2.50 2.26 6.44
CA ALA A 42 -2.11 2.26 7.84
C ALA A 42 -0.65 2.68 8.05
N LEU A 43 0.27 2.15 7.23
CA LEU A 43 1.69 2.49 7.27
C LEU A 43 1.99 3.92 6.82
N ASP A 44 1.23 4.45 5.86
CA ASP A 44 1.33 5.84 5.38
C ASP A 44 0.91 6.82 6.49
N LEU A 45 -0.20 6.52 7.17
CA LEU A 45 -0.68 7.30 8.32
C LEU A 45 0.32 7.29 9.50
N GLU A 46 1.09 6.23 9.70
CA GLU A 46 2.13 6.18 10.73
C GLU A 46 3.33 7.09 10.44
N ARG A 47 3.50 7.55 9.20
CA ARG A 47 4.62 8.41 8.79
C ARG A 47 4.33 9.90 8.99
N GLU A 48 3.07 10.33 8.95
CA GLU A 48 2.71 11.77 8.98
C GLU A 48 2.91 12.46 10.36
N ASP A 49 3.26 11.74 11.43
CA ASP A 49 3.35 12.27 12.81
C ASP A 49 4.76 12.20 13.47
N LYS A 50 5.87 12.15 12.72
CA LYS A 50 7.25 12.12 13.30
C LYS A 50 8.18 13.26 12.91
#